data_AF-A0A8S2TR10-F1
#
_entry.id   AF-A0A8S2TR10-F1
#
_cell.length_a   1.000
_cell.length_b   1.000
_cell.length_c   1.000
_cell.angle_alpha   90.00
_cell.angle_beta   90.00
_cell.angle_gamma   90.00
#
_symmetry.space_group_name_H-M   'P 1'
#
loop_
_entity.id
_entity.type
_entity.pdbx_description
1 polymer ?
#
loop_
_entity_poly.entity_id
_entity_poly.type
_entity_poly.pdbx_seq_one_letter_code
_entity_poly.pdbx_strand_id
1 'polypeptide(L)' 'TQHGDTFSLSPSAIILAYTSNNYTAAYRINKAFCIQFHLEKSVEEFNESVHRALSSQI' A
#
# COMPACT_ATOMS: atom_id res chain seq x y z
N THR A 1 6.69 13.43 -1.96
CA THR A 1 7.48 12.94 -0.82
C THR A 1 6.60 12.09 0.09
N GLN A 2 6.29 10.85 -0.29
CA GLN A 2 5.55 9.93 0.61
C GLN A 2 6.01 8.48 0.43
N HIS A 3 7.27 8.23 0.76
CA HIS A 3 7.75 7.13 1.63
C HIS A 3 9.29 7.19 1.68
N GLY A 4 9.87 7.25 2.88
CA GLY A 4 11.33 7.28 3.12
C GLY A 4 11.87 6.01 3.78
N ASP A 5 10.99 5.19 4.36
CA ASP A 5 11.30 3.91 4.98
C ASP A 5 10.71 2.76 4.17
N THR A 6 11.47 1.67 4.03
CA THR A 6 11.01 0.42 3.44
C THR A 6 11.25 -0.73 4.42
N PHE A 7 10.43 -1.76 4.37
CA PHE A 7 10.62 -2.97 5.16
C PHE A 7 11.36 -4.03 4.33
N SER A 8 12.38 -4.64 4.91
CA SER A 8 12.94 -5.87 4.34
C SER A 8 11.90 -6.97 4.42
N LEU A 9 11.60 -7.62 3.30
CA LEU A 9 10.71 -8.78 3.30
C LEU A 9 11.35 -9.89 4.15
N SER A 10 10.60 -10.47 5.09
CA SER A 10 11.07 -11.65 5.81
C SER A 10 11.42 -12.76 4.82
N PRO A 11 12.49 -13.55 5.02
CA PRO A 11 12.80 -14.71 4.17
C PRO A 11 11.66 -15.74 4.09
N SER A 12 10.77 -15.73 5.09
CA SER A 12 9.58 -16.59 5.15
C SER A 12 8.35 -16.03 4.42
N ALA A 13 8.45 -14.82 3.88
CA ALA A 13 7.35 -14.18 3.18
C ALA A 13 7.14 -14.81 1.80
N ILE A 14 5.89 -15.17 1.52
CA ILE A 14 5.47 -15.62 0.20
C ILE A 14 4.79 -14.44 -0.48
N ILE A 15 5.41 -13.96 -1.55
CA ILE A 15 4.87 -12.86 -2.35
C ILE A 15 3.65 -13.36 -3.11
N LEU A 16 2.57 -12.58 -3.08
CA LEU A 16 1.30 -12.91 -3.70
C LEU A 16 0.99 -12.02 -4.90
N ALA A 17 1.50 -10.78 -4.91
CA ALA A 17 1.29 -9.84 -6.00
C ALA A 17 2.40 -8.81 -6.11
N TYR A 18 2.67 -8.38 -7.35
CA TYR A 18 3.49 -7.23 -7.68
C TYR A 18 2.64 -6.16 -8.37
N THR A 19 3.03 -4.90 -8.23
CA THR A 19 2.53 -3.81 -9.08
C THR A 19 3.22 -3.84 -10.46
N SER A 20 2.69 -3.09 -11.43
CA SER A 20 3.26 -2.98 -12.78
C SER A 20 4.70 -2.42 -12.82
N ASN A 21 5.11 -1.69 -11.78
CA ASN A 21 6.46 -1.19 -11.58
C ASN A 21 7.31 -2.06 -10.63
N ASN A 22 6.93 -3.34 -10.45
CA ASN A 22 7.67 -4.37 -9.70
C ASN A 22 7.81 -4.14 -8.19
N TYR A 23 6.97 -3.31 -7.57
CA TYR A 23 6.90 -3.25 -6.11
C TYR A 23 6.05 -4.39 -5.57
N THR A 24 6.42 -4.93 -4.40
CA THR A 24 5.63 -5.97 -3.74
C THR A 24 4.32 -5.35 -3.24
N ALA A 25 3.20 -5.77 -3.82
CA ALA A 25 1.88 -5.23 -3.49
C ALA A 25 1.18 -6.03 -2.38
N ALA A 26 1.48 -7.33 -2.31
CA ALA A 26 0.95 -8.22 -1.27
C ALA A 26 1.90 -9.38 -0.98
N TYR A 27 1.97 -9.79 0.28
CA TYR A 27 2.67 -10.99 0.73
C TYR A 27 1.95 -11.62 1.92
N ARG A 28 2.29 -12.88 2.22
CA ARG A 28 1.85 -13.56 3.44
C ARG A 28 3.03 -14.12 4.23
N ILE A 29 2.87 -14.18 5.54
CA ILE A 29 3.73 -14.93 6.46
C ILE A 29 2.81 -15.80 7.31
N ASN A 30 2.93 -17.12 7.21
CA ASN A 30 2.03 -18.07 7.87
C ASN A 30 0.54 -17.77 7.55
N LYS A 31 -0.22 -17.34 8.57
CA LYS A 31 -1.65 -16.97 8.48
C LYS A 31 -1.88 -15.46 8.40
N ALA A 32 -0.83 -14.65 8.45
CA ALA A 32 -0.94 -13.20 8.33
C ALA A 32 -0.79 -12.76 6.86
N PHE A 33 -1.68 -11.85 6.44
CA PHE A 33 -1.66 -11.24 5.12
C PHE A 33 -1.31 -9.78 5.24
N CYS A 34 -0.42 -9.31 4.38
CA CYS A 34 -0.07 -7.91 4.23
C CYS A 34 -0.43 -7.48 2.81
N ILE A 35 -1.22 -6.41 2.70
CA ILE A 35 -1.71 -5.84 1.46
C ILE A 35 -1.41 -4.34 1.51
N GLN A 36 -0.67 -3.84 0.53
CA GLN A 36 -0.23 -2.44 0.49
C GLN A 36 -1.31 -1.50 -0.09
N PHE A 37 -2.21 -2.03 -0.91
CA PHE A 37 -3.29 -1.28 -1.54
C PHE A 37 -4.61 -1.38 -0.75
N HIS A 38 -5.44 -0.36 -0.89
CA HIS A 38 -6.68 -0.22 -0.13
C HIS A 38 -7.84 -0.89 -0.85
N LEU A 39 -8.12 -2.15 -0.55
CA LEU A 39 -9.33 -2.84 -1.03
C LEU A 39 -10.58 -2.43 -0.26
N GLU A 40 -10.38 -1.90 0.95
CA GLU A 40 -11.44 -1.48 1.86
C GLU A 40 -12.02 -0.10 1.53
N LYS A 41 -11.33 0.68 0.68
CA LYS A 41 -11.73 2.06 0.38
C LYS A 41 -12.67 2.14 -0.81
N SER A 42 -13.73 2.91 -0.62
CA SER A 42 -14.61 3.38 -1.69
C SER A 42 -13.94 4.46 -2.56
N VAL A 43 -14.54 4.73 -3.72
CA VAL A 43 -14.11 5.80 -4.62
C VAL A 43 -14.30 7.18 -3.95
N GLU A 44 -15.37 7.32 -3.17
CA GLU A 44 -15.70 8.52 -2.43
C GLU A 44 -14.60 8.84 -1.39
N GLU A 45 -14.20 7.87 -0.58
CA GLU A 45 -13.13 8.02 0.42
C GLU A 45 -11.77 8.32 -0.23
N PHE A 46 -11.52 7.76 -1.42
CA PHE A 46 -10.35 8.10 -2.21
C PHE A 46 -10.37 9.57 -2.62
N ASN A 47 -11.48 10.05 -3.17
CA ASN A 47 -11.63 11.45 -3.61
C ASN A 47 -11.48 12.43 -2.44
N GLU A 48 -12.07 12.15 -1.28
CA GLU A 48 -11.90 12.97 -0.08
C GLU A 48 -10.44 13.05 0.38
N SER A 49 -9.70 11.93 0.29
CA SER A 49 -8.27 11.90 0.61
C SER A 49 -7.45 12.81 -0.31
N VAL A 50 -7.76 12.83 -1.61
CA VAL A 50 -7.09 13.70 -2.59
C VAL A 50 -7.39 15.17 -2.28
N HIS A 51 -8.65 15.52 -2.01
CA HIS A 51 -9.03 16.89 -1.66
C HIS A 51 -8.30 17.40 -0.42
N ARG A 52 -8.20 16.61 0.64
CA ARG A 52 -7.44 16.99 1.85
C ARG A 52 -5.96 17.23 1.57
N ALA A 53 -5.33 16.37 0.78
CA ALA A 53 -3.91 16.52 0.44
C ALA A 53 -3.64 17.83 -0.30
N LEU A 54 -4.52 18.22 -1.23
CA LEU A 54 -4.39 19.46 -1.99
C LEU A 54 -4.63 20.71 -1.14
N SER A 55 -5.62 20.69 -0.23
CA SER A 55 -5.90 21.82 0.67
C SER A 55 -4.81 22.05 1.71
N SER A 56 -4.03 21.03 2.06
CA SER A 56 -2.92 21.13 3.03
C SER A 56 -1.63 21.74 2.47
N GLN A 57 -1.60 22.08 1.18
CA GLN A 57 -0.42 22.64 0.48
C GLN A 57 -0.55 24.15 0.16
N ILE A 58 -1.65 24.78 0.58
CA ILE A 58 -1.92 26.22 0.43
C ILE A 58 -1.85 26.86 1.81
#